data_AF-A0A9P6M9G0-F1
#
_entry.id   AF-A0A9P6M9G0-F1
#
_cell.length_a   1.000
_cell.length_b   1.000
_cell.length_c   1.000
_cell.angle_alpha   90.00
_cell.angle_beta   90.00
_cell.angle_gamma   90.00
#
_symmetry.space_group_name_H-M   'P 1'
#
loop_
_entity.id
_entity.type
_entity.pdbx_description
1 polymer ?
#
loop_
_entity_poly.entity_id
_entity_poly.type
_entity_poly.pdbx_seq_one_letter_code
_entity_poly.pdbx_strand_id
1 'polypeptide(L)'
;MLLKTVLVAVALAAPAFAYEEVTCTKNATQNIITSINPETNSFCTMMTGYGVYPVAPNEGCASVYCYGEKSKLAPPMPAGYILSTNFQVTPNFTQVTGCIDSSVWAQNPIDDGGQMDSHGWPYSCEGFGKFVSLIEPATNSFCLRCCKDNNNIDCNT
;
A
#
# COMPACT_ATOMS: atom_id res chain seq x y z
N MET A 1 23.97 49.46 41.57
CA MET A 1 23.61 49.52 40.14
C MET A 1 23.58 48.10 39.60
N LEU A 2 22.38 47.53 39.39
CA LEU A 2 22.20 46.16 38.87
C LEU A 2 22.29 46.17 37.35
N LEU A 3 23.23 45.41 36.78
CA LEU A 3 23.30 45.15 35.34
C LEU A 3 22.40 43.95 35.03
N LYS A 4 21.23 44.19 34.43
CA LYS A 4 20.32 43.14 33.96
C LYS A 4 20.79 42.66 32.58
N THR A 5 21.33 41.46 32.52
CA THR A 5 21.66 40.78 31.26
C THR A 5 20.37 40.31 30.60
N VAL A 6 20.08 40.82 29.40
CA VAL A 6 18.92 40.44 28.58
C VAL A 6 19.32 39.21 27.76
N LEU A 7 18.67 38.06 28.00
CA LEU A 7 18.74 36.92 27.09
C LEU A 7 17.80 37.17 25.90
N VAL A 8 18.36 37.18 24.68
CA VAL A 8 17.59 37.16 23.44
C VAL A 8 17.41 35.70 23.03
N ALA A 9 16.18 35.20 23.11
CA ALA A 9 15.82 33.89 22.57
C ALA A 9 15.54 34.03 21.07
N VAL A 10 16.36 33.38 20.23
CA VAL A 10 16.14 33.28 18.79
C VAL A 10 15.26 32.05 18.54
N ALA A 11 14.00 32.25 18.19
CA ALA A 11 13.11 31.19 17.77
C ALA A 11 13.45 30.80 16.31
N LEU A 12 13.99 29.59 16.12
CA LEU A 12 14.17 28.99 14.81
C LEU A 12 12.83 28.39 14.37
N ALA A 13 12.13 29.05 13.45
CA ALA A 13 10.97 28.47 12.79
C ALA A 13 11.45 27.36 11.84
N ALA A 14 11.03 26.11 12.09
CA ALA A 14 11.26 25.02 11.17
C ALA A 14 10.48 25.28 9.86
N PRO A 15 11.08 25.06 8.68
CA PRO A 15 10.36 25.20 7.43
C PRO A 15 9.26 24.14 7.35
N ALA A 16 8.01 24.58 7.22
CA ALA A 16 6.90 23.71 6.84
C ALA A 16 7.09 23.33 5.37
N PHE A 17 7.49 22.08 5.10
CA PHE A 17 7.46 21.53 3.76
C PHE A 17 5.99 21.40 3.34
N ALA A 18 5.55 22.26 2.42
CA ALA A 18 4.25 22.10 1.78
C ALA A 18 4.32 20.84 0.90
N TYR A 19 3.52 19.83 1.24
CA TYR A 19 3.30 18.71 0.33
C TYR A 19 2.37 19.21 -0.79
N GLU A 20 2.78 19.03 -2.05
CA GLU A 20 1.87 19.25 -3.17
C GLU A 20 0.95 18.03 -3.26
N GLU A 21 -0.36 18.24 -3.19
CA GLU A 21 -1.32 17.14 -3.36
C GLU A 21 -1.18 16.60 -4.78
N VAL A 22 -0.75 15.34 -4.90
CA VAL A 22 -0.70 14.65 -6.19
C VAL A 22 -2.14 14.41 -6.64
N THR A 23 -2.59 15.15 -7.66
CA THR A 23 -3.91 14.97 -8.27
C THR A 23 -3.91 13.76 -9.19
N CYS A 24 -4.11 12.57 -8.60
CA CYS A 24 -4.18 11.34 -9.38
C CYS A 24 -5.44 11.30 -10.23
N THR A 25 -5.25 11.44 -11.54
CA THR A 25 -6.32 11.28 -12.51
C THR A 25 -6.51 9.78 -12.73
N LYS A 26 -7.49 9.20 -12.03
CA LYS A 26 -7.96 7.82 -12.23
C LYS A 26 -8.06 7.53 -13.73
N ASN A 27 -7.23 6.62 -14.23
CA ASN A 27 -7.39 6.13 -15.59
C ASN A 27 -8.59 5.18 -15.61
N ALA A 28 -9.72 5.62 -16.17
CA ALA A 28 -10.97 4.87 -16.24
C ALA A 28 -10.87 3.54 -17.02
N THR A 29 -9.74 3.26 -17.66
CA THR A 29 -9.49 2.01 -18.42
C THR A 29 -8.62 0.99 -17.69
N GLN A 30 -8.04 1.31 -16.52
CA GLN A 30 -7.33 0.30 -15.73
C GLN A 30 -8.36 -0.59 -15.03
N ASN A 31 -8.39 -1.87 -15.40
CA ASN A 31 -9.02 -2.90 -14.58
C ASN A 31 -8.10 -3.17 -13.39
N ILE A 32 -8.40 -2.52 -12.27
CA ILE A 32 -7.59 -2.52 -11.05
C ILE A 32 -8.07 -3.70 -10.17
N ILE A 33 -7.78 -4.91 -10.64
CA ILE A 33 -8.23 -6.17 -10.05
C ILE A 33 -7.05 -6.83 -9.32
N THR A 34 -7.15 -6.96 -8.01
CA THR A 34 -6.27 -7.83 -7.20
C THR A 34 -6.69 -9.29 -7.32
N SER A 35 -5.79 -10.22 -7.04
CA SER A 35 -6.10 -11.64 -6.99
C SER A 35 -5.12 -12.39 -6.10
N ILE A 36 -5.55 -13.53 -5.57
CA ILE A 36 -4.71 -14.43 -4.77
C ILE A 36 -4.92 -15.85 -5.30
N ASN A 37 -3.82 -16.52 -5.67
CA ASN A 37 -3.82 -17.94 -6.02
C ASN A 37 -2.80 -18.69 -5.13
N PRO A 38 -3.27 -19.29 -4.02
CA PRO A 38 -2.42 -20.05 -3.10
C PRO A 38 -1.81 -21.31 -3.74
N GLU A 39 -2.45 -21.90 -4.74
CA GLU A 39 -1.98 -23.15 -5.37
C GLU A 39 -0.70 -22.94 -6.18
N THR A 40 -0.59 -21.77 -6.83
CA THR A 40 0.57 -21.37 -7.65
C THR A 40 1.50 -20.41 -6.92
N ASN A 41 1.29 -20.15 -5.63
CA ASN A 41 2.04 -19.18 -4.83
C ASN A 41 2.14 -17.80 -5.52
N SER A 42 1.03 -17.33 -6.09
CA SER A 42 0.98 -16.09 -6.86
C SER A 42 -0.16 -15.18 -6.40
N PHE A 43 0.01 -13.88 -6.61
CA PHE A 43 -0.98 -12.87 -6.28
C PHE A 43 -0.73 -11.59 -7.08
N CYS A 44 -1.77 -10.78 -7.24
CA CYS A 44 -1.68 -9.44 -7.81
C CYS A 44 -2.18 -8.44 -6.78
N THR A 45 -1.35 -7.48 -6.40
CA THR A 45 -1.71 -6.45 -5.41
C THR A 45 -1.39 -5.03 -5.90
N MET A 46 -1.96 -4.05 -5.22
CA MET A 46 -1.77 -2.63 -5.51
C MET A 46 -0.43 -2.14 -4.97
N MET A 47 0.28 -1.32 -5.75
CA MET A 47 1.45 -0.56 -5.31
C MET A 47 1.31 0.89 -5.75
N THR A 48 1.72 1.84 -4.91
CA THR A 48 1.86 3.25 -5.32
C THR A 48 2.92 3.40 -6.42
N GLY A 49 2.99 4.57 -7.04
CA GLY A 49 4.07 4.88 -7.98
C GLY A 49 5.46 4.71 -7.34
N TYR A 50 6.46 4.38 -8.16
CA TYR A 50 7.85 4.27 -7.69
C TYR A 50 8.29 5.55 -6.98
N GLY A 51 8.82 5.42 -5.76
CA GLY A 51 9.27 6.56 -4.96
C GLY A 51 8.19 7.51 -4.45
N VAL A 52 6.90 7.19 -4.63
CA VAL A 52 5.80 8.02 -4.13
C VAL A 52 5.66 7.84 -2.62
N TYR A 53 5.60 8.96 -1.90
CA TYR A 53 5.53 9.03 -0.44
C TYR A 53 4.63 10.19 0.00
N PRO A 54 3.82 10.05 1.06
CA PRO A 54 3.51 8.80 1.78
C PRO A 54 2.53 7.89 1.02
N VAL A 55 2.43 6.61 1.38
CA VAL A 55 1.53 5.64 0.72
C VAL A 55 0.06 6.05 0.90
N ALA A 56 -0.39 6.34 2.13
CA ALA A 56 -1.79 6.65 2.42
C ALA A 56 -2.44 7.76 1.55
N PRO A 57 -1.87 8.97 1.43
CA PRO A 57 -2.46 10.02 0.59
C PRO A 57 -2.40 9.70 -0.92
N ASN A 58 -1.66 8.66 -1.32
CA ASN A 58 -1.45 8.28 -2.71
C ASN A 58 -2.12 6.93 -3.08
N GLU A 59 -2.97 6.38 -2.22
CA GLU A 59 -3.69 5.11 -2.46
C GLU A 59 -4.48 5.11 -3.77
N GLY A 60 -5.07 6.25 -4.14
CA GLY A 60 -5.87 6.41 -5.37
C GLY A 60 -5.08 6.37 -6.67
N CYS A 61 -3.76 6.44 -6.55
CA CYS A 61 -2.80 6.41 -7.64
C CYS A 61 -2.22 5.01 -7.85
N ALA A 62 -2.61 4.05 -7.01
CA ALA A 62 -1.99 2.74 -7.01
C ALA A 62 -2.32 1.98 -8.30
N SER A 63 -1.38 1.15 -8.72
CA SER A 63 -1.51 0.25 -9.86
C SER A 63 -1.26 -1.19 -9.41
N VAL A 64 -1.88 -2.14 -10.11
CA VAL A 64 -1.71 -3.57 -9.83
C VAL A 64 -0.35 -4.04 -10.35
N TYR A 65 0.34 -4.86 -9.56
CA TYR A 65 1.51 -5.63 -9.95
C TYR A 65 1.35 -7.07 -9.46
N CYS A 66 1.89 -8.02 -10.22
CA CYS A 66 1.72 -9.45 -9.94
C CYS A 66 3.01 -10.14 -9.56
N TYR A 67 2.98 -10.88 -8.45
CA TYR A 67 4.03 -11.77 -7.99
C TYR A 67 3.72 -13.23 -8.38
N GLY A 68 4.75 -14.00 -8.73
CA GLY A 68 4.65 -15.40 -9.11
C GLY A 68 4.42 -15.58 -10.62
N GLU A 69 3.51 -16.48 -11.00
CA GLU A 69 3.23 -16.75 -12.41
C GLU A 69 2.82 -15.48 -13.19
N LYS A 70 3.17 -15.44 -14.49
CA LYS A 70 2.84 -14.31 -15.37
C LYS A 70 1.31 -14.15 -15.47
N SER A 71 0.78 -13.19 -14.72
CA SER A 71 -0.61 -12.78 -14.84
C SER A 71 -0.86 -12.06 -16.16
N LYS A 72 -2.05 -12.26 -16.73
CA LYS A 72 -2.56 -11.45 -17.85
C LYS A 72 -3.15 -10.11 -17.38
N LEU A 73 -3.32 -9.93 -16.06
CA LEU A 73 -4.04 -8.80 -15.47
C LEU A 73 -3.15 -7.57 -15.29
N ALA A 74 -1.86 -7.76 -14.99
CA ALA A 74 -0.96 -6.65 -14.70
C ALA A 74 0.53 -6.99 -14.94
N PRO A 75 1.41 -5.97 -14.97
CA PRO A 75 2.86 -6.18 -15.06
C PRO A 75 3.42 -7.04 -13.92
N PRO A 76 4.55 -7.72 -14.14
CA PRO A 76 5.23 -8.42 -13.06
C PRO A 76 5.71 -7.43 -12.01
N MET A 77 5.63 -7.86 -10.75
CA MET A 77 6.22 -7.16 -9.63
C MET A 77 7.76 -7.16 -9.75
N PRO A 78 8.46 -6.10 -9.32
CA PRO A 78 9.91 -6.05 -9.40
C PRO A 78 10.57 -7.23 -8.71
N ALA A 79 11.61 -7.78 -9.35
CA ALA A 79 12.41 -8.83 -8.75
C ALA A 79 13.00 -8.36 -7.42
N GLY A 80 12.88 -9.20 -6.38
CA GLY A 80 13.37 -8.89 -5.04
C GLY A 80 12.43 -8.06 -4.18
N TYR A 81 11.34 -7.49 -4.72
CA TYR A 81 10.40 -6.71 -3.90
C TYR A 81 9.65 -7.57 -2.88
N ILE A 82 9.24 -8.79 -3.24
CA ILE A 82 8.66 -9.75 -2.28
C ILE A 82 9.75 -10.66 -1.75
N LEU A 83 9.92 -10.68 -0.44
CA LEU A 83 10.92 -11.49 0.27
C LEU A 83 10.31 -12.78 0.83
N SER A 84 9.05 -12.74 1.23
CA SER A 84 8.35 -13.91 1.75
C SER A 84 6.85 -13.82 1.51
N THR A 85 6.18 -14.96 1.51
CA THR A 85 4.73 -15.07 1.36
C THR A 85 4.18 -16.12 2.34
N ASN A 86 3.05 -15.81 2.95
CA ASN A 86 2.28 -16.71 3.80
C ASN A 86 0.81 -16.64 3.39
N PHE A 87 0.28 -17.74 2.88
CA PHE A 87 -1.09 -17.84 2.40
C PHE A 87 -1.99 -18.46 3.48
N GLN A 88 -3.17 -17.86 3.67
CA GLN A 88 -4.22 -18.37 4.54
C GLN A 88 -5.54 -18.42 3.80
N VAL A 89 -6.14 -19.61 3.75
CA VAL A 89 -7.45 -19.83 3.13
C VAL A 89 -8.44 -20.26 4.21
N THR A 90 -9.58 -19.59 4.23
CA THR A 90 -10.72 -19.92 5.10
C THR A 90 -12.01 -19.92 4.28
N PRO A 91 -13.14 -20.38 4.84
CA PRO A 91 -14.43 -20.26 4.16
C PRO A 91 -14.84 -18.80 3.86
N ASN A 92 -14.28 -17.83 4.58
CA ASN A 92 -14.69 -16.42 4.53
C ASN A 92 -13.73 -15.55 3.72
N PHE A 93 -12.44 -15.88 3.73
CA PHE A 93 -11.42 -15.08 3.06
C PHE A 93 -10.25 -15.92 2.56
N THR A 94 -9.58 -15.39 1.54
CA THR A 94 -8.24 -15.78 1.14
C THR A 94 -7.30 -14.60 1.43
N GLN A 95 -6.14 -14.88 2.01
CA GLN A 95 -5.16 -13.86 2.37
C GLN A 95 -3.75 -14.31 1.96
N VAL A 96 -2.94 -13.33 1.57
CA VAL A 96 -1.48 -13.43 1.57
C VAL A 96 -0.89 -12.31 2.43
N THR A 97 0.03 -12.66 3.31
CA THR A 97 0.89 -11.71 4.03
C THR A 97 2.35 -12.03 3.77
N GLY A 98 3.24 -11.12 4.10
CA GLY A 98 4.66 -11.41 4.03
C GLY A 98 5.53 -10.18 4.22
N CYS A 99 6.80 -10.36 3.86
CA CYS A 99 7.80 -9.31 3.90
C CYS A 99 8.10 -8.77 2.50
N ILE A 100 8.34 -7.46 2.44
CA ILE A 100 8.82 -6.76 1.24
C ILE A 100 10.24 -6.24 1.44
N ASP A 101 10.92 -5.93 0.35
CA ASP A 101 12.05 -5.01 0.33
C ASP A 101 11.56 -3.67 -0.24
N SER A 102 11.15 -2.77 0.66
CA SER A 102 10.64 -1.44 0.30
C SER A 102 11.64 -0.61 -0.51
N SER A 103 12.94 -0.88 -0.39
CA SER A 103 13.99 -0.16 -1.13
C SER A 103 13.96 -0.47 -2.64
N VAL A 104 13.48 -1.65 -3.04
CA VAL A 104 13.34 -2.05 -4.46
C VAL A 104 12.35 -1.15 -5.20
N TRP A 105 11.40 -0.55 -4.48
CA TRP A 105 10.41 0.39 -5.03
C TRP A 105 10.62 1.85 -4.59
N ALA A 106 11.80 2.15 -4.01
CA ALA A 106 12.15 3.44 -3.44
C ALA A 106 11.11 3.98 -2.43
N GLN A 107 10.41 3.08 -1.73
CA GLN A 107 9.48 3.48 -0.68
C GLN A 107 10.25 4.02 0.53
N ASN A 108 9.66 5.00 1.21
CA ASN A 108 10.30 5.63 2.36
C ASN A 108 10.23 4.71 3.58
N PRO A 109 11.37 4.33 4.21
CA PRO A 109 11.39 3.39 5.34
C PRO A 109 10.82 3.94 6.65
N ILE A 110 10.34 5.18 6.69
CA ILE A 110 9.59 5.74 7.84
C ILE A 110 8.09 5.92 7.55
N ASP A 111 7.63 5.45 6.39
CA ASP A 111 6.21 5.46 6.04
C ASP A 111 5.50 4.28 6.70
N ASP A 112 4.55 4.56 7.59
CA ASP A 112 3.72 3.51 8.21
C ASP A 112 2.80 2.82 7.19
N GLY A 113 2.65 3.39 6.00
CA GLY A 113 1.98 2.75 4.88
C GLY A 113 0.62 3.33 4.56
N GLY A 114 -0.21 2.49 3.93
CA GLY A 114 -1.57 2.83 3.54
C GLY A 114 -2.35 1.60 3.11
N GLN A 115 -3.64 1.82 2.85
CA GLN A 115 -4.65 0.81 2.63
C GLN A 115 -5.41 1.07 1.33
N MET A 116 -5.20 0.20 0.35
CA MET A 116 -6.02 0.15 -0.86
C MET A 116 -7.15 -0.84 -0.64
N ASP A 117 -8.39 -0.38 -0.68
CA ASP A 117 -9.57 -1.22 -0.41
C ASP A 117 -10.76 -0.92 -1.31
N SER A 118 -11.86 -1.64 -1.08
CA SER A 118 -13.12 -1.51 -1.81
C SER A 118 -13.94 -0.25 -1.51
N HIS A 119 -13.61 0.53 -0.48
CA HIS A 119 -14.31 1.75 -0.09
C HIS A 119 -13.67 3.01 -0.67
N GLY A 120 -12.34 3.09 -0.63
CA GLY A 120 -11.61 4.28 -1.05
C GLY A 120 -11.66 4.49 -2.56
N TRP A 121 -11.61 3.40 -3.33
CA TRP A 121 -11.39 3.44 -4.78
C TRP A 121 -12.12 2.28 -5.49
N PRO A 122 -12.37 2.37 -6.80
CA PRO A 122 -13.09 1.35 -7.59
C PRO A 122 -12.22 0.12 -7.88
N TYR A 123 -11.55 -0.37 -6.84
CA TYR A 123 -10.66 -1.52 -6.87
C TYR A 123 -11.47 -2.76 -6.47
N SER A 124 -11.00 -3.94 -6.88
CA SER A 124 -11.68 -5.20 -6.56
C SER A 124 -10.69 -6.33 -6.35
N CYS A 125 -11.19 -7.45 -5.82
CA CYS A 125 -10.49 -8.72 -5.86
C CYS A 125 -11.27 -9.74 -6.68
N GLU A 126 -10.58 -10.46 -7.55
CA GLU A 126 -11.17 -11.40 -8.50
C GLU A 126 -12.00 -12.47 -7.79
N GLY A 127 -13.33 -12.46 -8.02
CA GLY A 127 -14.26 -13.42 -7.44
C GLY A 127 -14.72 -13.11 -6.01
N PHE A 128 -14.35 -11.95 -5.46
CA PHE A 128 -14.66 -11.54 -4.08
C PHE A 128 -15.43 -10.22 -4.03
N GLY A 129 -16.29 -10.09 -3.01
CA GLY A 129 -17.12 -8.90 -2.84
C GLY A 129 -16.38 -7.71 -2.21
N LYS A 130 -15.33 -8.00 -1.45
CA LYS A 130 -14.56 -7.01 -0.70
C LYS A 130 -13.08 -7.39 -0.63
N PHE A 131 -12.20 -6.40 -0.46
CA PHE A 131 -10.79 -6.67 -0.24
C PHE A 131 -10.12 -5.54 0.56
N VAL A 132 -8.94 -5.85 1.09
CA VAL A 132 -8.00 -4.90 1.69
C VAL A 132 -6.59 -5.26 1.25
N SER A 133 -5.82 -4.24 0.86
CA SER A 133 -4.41 -4.34 0.47
C SER A 133 -3.59 -3.32 1.24
N LEU A 134 -2.73 -3.78 2.13
CA LEU A 134 -1.81 -2.97 2.92
C LEU A 134 -0.40 -3.07 2.37
N ILE A 135 0.27 -1.93 2.30
CA ILE A 135 1.72 -1.82 2.11
C ILE A 135 2.26 -0.98 3.25
N GLU A 136 3.20 -1.52 4.02
CA GLU A 136 3.75 -0.91 5.23
C GLU A 136 5.30 -0.85 5.13
N PRO A 137 5.85 0.19 4.48
CA PRO A 137 7.31 0.29 4.25
C PRO A 137 8.14 0.32 5.53
N ALA A 138 7.65 0.97 6.60
CA ALA A 138 8.37 1.10 7.87
C ALA A 138 8.65 -0.26 8.54
N THR A 139 7.76 -1.23 8.36
CA THR A 139 7.89 -2.59 8.91
C THR A 139 8.28 -3.61 7.85
N ASN A 140 8.46 -3.19 6.58
CA ASN A 140 8.68 -4.07 5.44
C ASN A 140 7.64 -5.19 5.37
N SER A 141 6.37 -4.88 5.64
CA SER A 141 5.26 -5.84 5.58
C SER A 141 4.24 -5.47 4.51
N PHE A 142 3.52 -6.49 4.06
CA PHE A 142 2.33 -6.31 3.23
C PHE A 142 1.24 -7.31 3.61
N CYS A 143 0.01 -6.97 3.26
CA CYS A 143 -1.15 -7.84 3.38
C CYS A 143 -2.06 -7.63 2.18
N LEU A 144 -2.55 -8.71 1.57
CA LEU A 144 -3.69 -8.67 0.67
C LEU A 144 -4.70 -9.71 1.18
N ARG A 145 -5.92 -9.28 1.46
CA ARG A 145 -7.02 -10.16 1.84
C ARG A 145 -8.23 -9.89 0.97
N CYS A 146 -8.78 -10.96 0.39
CA CYS A 146 -10.00 -10.96 -0.37
C CYS A 146 -11.10 -11.70 0.40
N CYS A 147 -12.22 -11.02 0.64
CA CYS A 147 -13.31 -11.50 1.47
C CYS A 147 -14.54 -11.82 0.64
N LYS A 148 -15.14 -12.96 0.95
CA LYS A 148 -16.26 -13.52 0.17
C LYS A 148 -17.50 -12.64 0.27
N ASP A 149 -17.79 -12.19 1.48
CA ASP A 149 -18.95 -11.36 1.77
C ASP A 149 -18.57 -9.88 1.85
N ASN A 150 -19.54 -8.99 1.59
CA ASN A 150 -19.37 -7.53 1.65
C ASN A 150 -19.38 -6.98 3.09
N ASN A 151 -19.12 -7.82 4.09
CA ASN A 151 -19.17 -7.41 5.50
C ASN A 151 -17.82 -6.79 5.95
N ASN A 152 -17.84 -6.02 7.04
CA ASN A 152 -16.63 -5.45 7.64
C ASN A 152 -15.94 -6.39 8.64
N ILE A 153 -16.50 -7.57 8.90
CA ILE A 153 -16.00 -8.52 9.89
C ILE A 153 -14.77 -9.25 9.33
N ASP A 154 -14.85 -9.70 8.08
CA ASP A 154 -13.79 -10.49 7.45
C ASP A 154 -12.71 -9.59 6.82
N CYS A 155 -13.12 -8.45 6.28
CA CYS A 155 -12.24 -7.40 5.74
C CYS A 155 -12.58 -6.10 6.48
N ASN A 156 -11.82 -5.75 7.52
CA ASN A 156 -11.95 -4.45 8.14
C ASN A 156 -11.31 -3.42 7.21
N THR A 157 -12.14 -2.54 6.67
CA THR A 157 -11.73 -1.50 5.73
C THR A 157 -12.27 -0.18 6.20
#